data_AF-D8V3K8-F1
#
_entry.id   AF-D8V3K8-F1
#
_cell.length_a   1.000
_cell.length_b   1.000
_cell.length_c   1.000
_cell.angle_alpha   90.00
_cell.angle_beta   90.00
_cell.angle_gamma   90.00
#
_symmetry.space_group_name_H-M   'P 1'
#
loop_
_entity.id
_entity.type
_entity.pdbx_description
1 polymer ?
#
loop_
_entity_poly.entity_id
_entity_poly.type
_entity_poly.pdbx_seq_one_letter_code
_entity_poly.pdbx_strand_id
1 'polypeptide(L)'
;REVQPSLMPVGLDPSHPFPQVANKALNFIVRLNGVDAFGRANEVAIVKVPRALPRLIRVPEKISGKQKLFVSISSVVRAHLAELFPGREVSEFSQFRATRHSDLAVDDDDVVDLRMALRQGLHHRHYGQAVRLEVSSSCSVELSDLLLEQYGLPAQALFRVKGPVNLVRQMQLIDLVDDPALLFPKWKPAWPTQLTPGRSIMAQMRKSDIIIHQPFESFDGVLELLREAVNDPQVLAIKQTIYRTGTDSEIMNLLAEAV
;
A
#
# COMPACT_ATOMS: atom_id res chain seq x y z
N ARG A 1 -16.79 -15.37 7.95
CA ARG A 1 -17.86 -14.45 7.49
C ARG A 1 -17.32 -13.23 6.75
N GLU A 2 -16.50 -12.36 7.36
CA GLU A 2 -15.98 -11.17 6.66
C GLU A 2 -14.71 -11.44 5.84
N VAL A 3 -13.82 -12.30 6.36
CA VAL A 3 -12.53 -12.61 5.73
C VAL A 3 -12.69 -13.64 4.59
N GLN A 4 -13.29 -14.79 4.89
CA GLN A 4 -13.37 -15.94 3.97
C GLN A 4 -13.90 -15.60 2.57
N PRO A 5 -15.00 -14.83 2.38
CA PRO A 5 -15.51 -14.52 1.04
C PRO A 5 -14.55 -13.71 0.18
N SER A 6 -13.58 -13.03 0.81
CA SER A 6 -12.57 -12.22 0.13
C SER A 6 -11.27 -13.01 -0.14
N LEU A 7 -11.12 -14.21 0.42
CA LEU A 7 -9.96 -15.05 0.18
C LEU A 7 -10.19 -15.93 -1.04
N MET A 8 -9.22 -15.92 -1.95
CA MET A 8 -9.24 -16.74 -3.16
C MET A 8 -8.11 -17.77 -3.07
N PRO A 9 -8.39 -19.01 -2.62
CA PRO A 9 -7.45 -20.10 -2.73
C PRO A 9 -7.36 -20.56 -4.20
N VAL A 10 -6.13 -20.72 -4.70
CA VAL A 10 -5.85 -21.21 -6.05
C VAL A 10 -4.91 -22.41 -5.91
N GLY A 11 -5.40 -23.61 -6.22
CA GLY A 11 -4.56 -24.80 -6.32
C GLY A 11 -3.69 -24.72 -7.56
N LEU A 12 -2.42 -25.10 -7.45
CA LEU A 12 -1.49 -25.17 -8.56
C LEU A 12 -1.61 -26.55 -9.23
N ASP A 13 -1.88 -26.55 -10.53
CA ASP A 13 -1.86 -27.74 -11.39
C ASP A 13 -1.52 -27.34 -12.84
N PRO A 14 -1.27 -28.29 -13.76
CA PRO A 14 -0.92 -27.95 -15.14
C PRO A 14 -1.95 -27.07 -15.87
N SER A 15 -3.22 -27.14 -15.47
CA SER A 15 -4.31 -26.32 -16.01
C SER A 15 -4.49 -24.98 -15.27
N HIS A 16 -3.95 -24.87 -14.05
CA HIS A 16 -3.99 -23.68 -13.20
C HIS A 16 -2.57 -23.25 -12.81
N PRO A 17 -1.89 -22.49 -13.69
CA PRO A 17 -0.52 -22.04 -13.43
C PRO A 17 -0.45 -21.08 -12.24
N PHE A 18 0.78 -20.82 -11.80
CA PHE A 18 1.02 -19.93 -10.66
C PHE A 18 0.32 -18.58 -10.84
N PRO A 19 -0.53 -18.18 -9.88
CA PRO A 19 -1.41 -17.05 -10.11
C PRO A 19 -0.63 -15.74 -10.03
N GLN A 20 -0.99 -14.79 -10.88
CA GLN A 20 -0.38 -13.47 -10.84
C GLN A 20 -0.70 -12.77 -9.50
N VAL A 21 0.32 -12.54 -8.68
CA VAL A 21 0.18 -11.82 -7.41
C VAL A 21 0.64 -10.36 -7.55
N ALA A 22 -0.13 -9.46 -6.94
CA ALA A 22 0.17 -8.03 -6.96
C ALA A 22 1.46 -7.72 -6.18
N ASN A 23 2.22 -6.74 -6.68
CA ASN A 23 3.44 -6.25 -6.03
C ASN A 23 3.21 -5.95 -4.54
N LYS A 24 4.12 -6.40 -3.67
CA LYS A 24 4.12 -6.15 -2.21
C LYS A 24 2.86 -6.65 -1.47
N ALA A 25 2.02 -7.48 -2.10
CA ALA A 25 0.84 -8.07 -1.46
C ALA A 25 1.22 -9.20 -0.48
N LEU A 26 0.34 -9.42 0.50
CA LEU A 26 0.46 -10.56 1.41
C LEU A 26 -0.21 -11.75 0.73
N ASN A 27 0.51 -12.87 0.66
CA ASN A 27 0.00 -14.13 0.15
C ASN A 27 0.45 -15.26 1.07
N PHE A 28 -0.22 -16.40 0.97
CA PHE A 28 0.21 -17.63 1.61
C PHE A 28 0.44 -18.71 0.57
N ILE A 29 1.48 -19.52 0.79
CA ILE A 29 1.72 -20.76 0.08
C ILE A 29 1.44 -21.91 1.04
N VAL A 30 0.72 -22.91 0.55
CA VAL A 30 0.17 -24.00 1.35
C VAL A 30 0.50 -25.32 0.66
N ARG A 31 1.07 -26.28 1.39
CA ARG A 31 1.18 -27.67 0.93
C ARG A 31 -0.02 -28.46 1.43
N LEU A 32 -0.64 -29.21 0.52
CA LEU A 32 -1.86 -29.98 0.74
C LEU A 32 -1.60 -31.45 0.46
N ASN A 33 -2.09 -32.32 1.34
CA ASN A 33 -2.14 -33.76 1.12
C ASN A 33 -3.59 -34.21 0.84
N GLY A 34 -3.74 -35.39 0.25
CA GLY A 34 -5.04 -36.03 -0.02
C GLY A 34 -5.64 -35.65 -1.38
N VAL A 35 -6.96 -35.80 -1.52
CA VAL A 35 -7.77 -35.41 -2.70
C VAL A 35 -8.85 -34.43 -2.27
N ASP A 36 -9.14 -33.41 -3.08
CA ASP A 36 -10.20 -32.46 -2.75
C ASP A 36 -11.59 -33.08 -3.02
N ALA A 37 -12.65 -32.36 -2.67
CA ALA A 37 -14.04 -32.81 -2.91
C ALA A 37 -14.37 -33.08 -4.39
N PHE A 38 -13.50 -32.68 -5.32
CA PHE A 38 -13.61 -32.87 -6.77
C PHE A 38 -12.59 -33.89 -7.32
N GLY A 39 -11.88 -34.61 -6.44
CA GLY A 39 -10.91 -35.64 -6.83
C GLY A 39 -9.55 -35.11 -7.31
N ARG A 40 -9.27 -33.80 -7.17
CA ARG A 40 -8.00 -33.20 -7.60
C ARG A 40 -6.92 -33.39 -6.54
N ALA A 41 -5.69 -33.67 -6.96
CA ALA A 41 -4.54 -33.95 -6.09
C ALA A 41 -3.48 -32.83 -6.10
N ASN A 42 -3.89 -31.56 -6.19
CA ASN A 42 -2.96 -30.42 -6.29
C ASN A 42 -2.14 -30.25 -5.00
N GLU A 43 -0.85 -30.54 -5.05
CA GLU A 43 0.00 -30.57 -3.86
C GLU A 43 0.22 -29.18 -3.24
N VAL A 44 0.12 -28.11 -4.03
CA VAL A 44 0.39 -26.74 -3.59
C VAL A 44 -0.78 -25.82 -3.91
N ALA A 45 -1.11 -24.91 -2.99
CA ALA A 45 -2.09 -23.86 -3.20
C ALA A 45 -1.56 -22.49 -2.76
N ILE A 46 -2.04 -21.44 -3.43
CA ILE A 46 -1.78 -20.05 -3.11
C ILE A 46 -3.05 -19.39 -2.61
N VAL A 47 -2.97 -18.72 -1.45
CA VAL A 47 -4.06 -17.90 -0.93
C VAL A 47 -3.68 -16.44 -1.02
N LYS A 48 -4.41 -15.68 -1.83
CA LYS A 48 -4.21 -14.23 -1.97
C LYS A 48 -4.97 -13.50 -0.86
N VAL A 49 -4.32 -12.52 -0.23
CA VAL A 49 -4.98 -11.64 0.76
C VAL A 49 -5.19 -10.25 0.15
N PRO A 50 -6.44 -9.87 -0.22
CA PRO A 50 -6.73 -8.55 -0.76
C PRO A 50 -6.21 -7.43 0.13
N ARG A 51 -5.81 -6.31 -0.50
CA ARG A 51 -5.34 -5.13 0.24
C ARG A 51 -6.44 -4.43 1.03
N ALA A 52 -7.70 -4.60 0.62
CA ALA A 52 -8.87 -4.06 1.32
C ALA A 52 -9.09 -4.69 2.71
N LEU A 53 -8.60 -5.93 2.92
CA LEU A 53 -8.70 -6.57 4.23
C LEU A 53 -7.71 -5.93 5.23
N PRO A 54 -8.16 -5.61 6.45
CA PRO A 54 -7.28 -5.08 7.48
C PRO A 54 -6.18 -6.11 7.80
N ARG A 55 -4.96 -5.63 8.04
CA ARG A 55 -3.84 -6.52 8.40
C ARG A 55 -3.84 -6.88 9.88
N LEU A 56 -4.46 -6.03 10.68
CA LEU A 56 -4.69 -6.21 12.10
C LEU A 56 -6.15 -5.95 12.40
N ILE A 57 -6.74 -6.84 13.19
CA ILE A 57 -8.16 -6.79 13.56
C ILE A 57 -8.21 -6.63 15.08
N ARG A 58 -8.97 -5.63 15.54
CA ARG A 58 -9.24 -5.44 16.96
C ARG A 58 -10.13 -6.58 17.46
N VAL A 59 -9.71 -7.23 18.53
CA VAL A 59 -10.50 -8.26 19.18
C VAL A 59 -11.68 -7.57 19.89
N PRO A 60 -12.92 -8.08 19.73
CA PRO A 60 -14.09 -7.51 20.38
C PRO A 60 -13.95 -7.46 21.91
N GLU A 61 -14.49 -6.41 22.53
CA GLU A 61 -14.40 -6.18 23.99
C GLU A 61 -14.99 -7.32 24.82
N LYS A 62 -16.01 -8.00 24.29
CA LYS A 62 -16.59 -9.21 24.91
C LYS A 62 -15.56 -10.35 25.13
N ILE A 63 -14.46 -10.37 24.37
CA ILE A 63 -13.37 -11.35 24.49
C ILE A 63 -12.16 -10.72 25.19
N SER A 64 -11.82 -9.47 24.85
CA SER A 64 -10.62 -8.81 25.37
C SER A 64 -10.81 -8.17 26.75
N GLY A 65 -12.05 -8.08 27.25
CA GLY A 65 -12.37 -7.38 28.48
C GLY A 65 -11.92 -5.92 28.42
N LYS A 66 -11.10 -5.50 29.39
CA LYS A 66 -10.54 -4.14 29.45
C LYS A 66 -9.25 -3.94 28.64
N GLN A 67 -8.71 -5.00 28.03
CA GLN A 67 -7.46 -4.94 27.27
C GLN A 67 -7.71 -4.56 25.81
N LYS A 68 -6.77 -3.81 25.22
CA LYS A 68 -6.71 -3.57 23.76
C LYS A 68 -5.95 -4.73 23.11
N LEU A 69 -6.67 -5.75 22.64
CA LEU A 69 -6.08 -6.91 21.97
C LEU A 69 -6.29 -6.83 20.45
N PHE A 70 -5.28 -7.28 19.70
CA PHE A 70 -5.30 -7.30 18.24
C PHE A 70 -4.83 -8.66 17.73
N VAL A 71 -5.40 -9.10 16.61
CA VAL A 71 -5.00 -10.32 15.92
C VAL A 71 -4.60 -10.00 14.49
N SER A 72 -3.53 -10.63 14.00
CA SER A 72 -3.13 -10.47 12.61
C SER A 72 -4.07 -11.24 11.68
N ILE A 73 -4.30 -10.72 10.47
CA ILE A 73 -5.04 -11.46 9.43
C ILE A 73 -4.38 -12.81 9.15
N SER A 74 -3.06 -12.90 9.22
CA SER A 74 -2.31 -14.14 9.05
C SER A 74 -2.64 -15.19 10.10
N SER A 75 -2.85 -14.78 11.35
CA SER A 75 -3.29 -15.67 12.43
C SER A 75 -4.72 -16.14 12.22
N VAL A 76 -5.62 -15.25 11.78
CA VAL A 76 -7.01 -15.61 11.45
C VAL A 76 -7.05 -16.63 10.33
N VAL A 77 -6.31 -16.41 9.23
CA VAL A 77 -6.24 -17.36 8.11
C VAL A 77 -5.66 -18.69 8.55
N ARG A 78 -4.56 -18.69 9.31
CA ARG A 78 -3.94 -19.91 9.84
C ARG A 78 -4.91 -20.74 10.68
N ALA A 79 -5.70 -20.10 11.54
CA ALA A 79 -6.66 -20.77 12.40
C ALA A 79 -7.84 -21.42 11.64
N HIS A 80 -8.11 -20.98 10.41
CA HIS A 80 -9.26 -21.44 9.60
C HIS A 80 -8.81 -22.15 8.31
N LEU A 81 -7.60 -22.74 8.30
CA LEU A 81 -7.07 -23.43 7.12
C LEU A 81 -7.93 -24.62 6.71
N ALA A 82 -8.49 -25.36 7.67
CA ALA A 82 -9.40 -26.48 7.39
C ALA A 82 -10.69 -26.05 6.67
N GLU A 83 -11.18 -24.83 6.94
CA GLU A 83 -12.35 -24.27 6.26
C GLU A 83 -12.02 -23.75 4.85
N LEU A 84 -10.77 -23.32 4.63
CA LEU A 84 -10.29 -22.89 3.31
C LEU A 84 -9.98 -24.07 2.39
N PHE A 85 -9.60 -25.21 2.94
CA PHE A 85 -9.25 -26.42 2.21
C PHE A 85 -10.03 -27.64 2.74
N PRO A 86 -11.37 -27.67 2.55
CA PRO A 86 -12.20 -28.75 3.09
C PRO A 86 -11.80 -30.11 2.48
N GLY A 87 -11.69 -31.13 3.34
CA GLY A 87 -11.32 -32.49 2.94
C GLY A 87 -9.83 -32.70 2.64
N ARG A 88 -9.00 -31.67 2.87
CA ARG A 88 -7.55 -31.70 2.63
C ARG A 88 -6.80 -31.53 3.93
N GLU A 89 -5.68 -32.23 4.06
CA GLU A 89 -4.74 -32.00 5.16
C GLU A 89 -3.73 -30.94 4.74
N VAL A 90 -3.57 -29.90 5.56
CA VAL A 90 -2.56 -28.86 5.35
C VAL A 90 -1.29 -29.27 6.10
N SER A 91 -0.28 -29.74 5.37
CA SER A 91 1.00 -30.16 5.95
C SER A 91 1.94 -28.97 6.18
N GLU A 92 1.90 -27.97 5.31
CA GLU A 92 2.73 -26.77 5.43
C GLU A 92 1.96 -25.49 5.09
N PHE A 93 2.29 -24.40 5.79
CA PHE A 93 1.68 -23.09 5.57
C PHE A 93 2.68 -21.98 5.85
N SER A 94 2.96 -21.16 4.84
CA SER A 94 3.92 -20.06 4.94
C SER A 94 3.40 -18.77 4.31
N GLN A 95 3.76 -17.65 4.93
CA GLN A 95 3.56 -16.31 4.38
C GLN A 95 4.63 -16.05 3.32
N PHE A 96 4.23 -15.40 2.22
CA PHE A 96 5.19 -14.85 1.28
C PHE A 96 4.74 -13.51 0.68
N ARG A 97 5.72 -12.76 0.17
CA ARG A 97 5.53 -11.48 -0.51
C ARG A 97 6.61 -11.30 -1.57
N ALA A 98 6.20 -11.04 -2.80
CA ALA A 98 7.10 -10.61 -3.86
C ALA A 98 7.15 -9.08 -3.93
N THR A 99 8.35 -8.53 -4.05
CA THR A 99 8.57 -7.15 -4.50
C THR A 99 8.96 -7.18 -5.97
N ARG A 100 8.31 -6.32 -6.75
CA ARG A 100 8.49 -6.20 -8.19
C ARG A 100 9.05 -4.83 -8.54
N HIS A 101 9.87 -4.82 -9.59
CA HIS A 101 10.29 -3.60 -10.26
C HIS A 101 9.05 -2.78 -10.61
N SER A 102 9.13 -1.48 -10.34
CA SER A 102 8.00 -0.56 -10.49
C SER A 102 8.33 0.55 -11.48
N ASP A 103 9.30 0.28 -12.34
CA ASP A 103 9.76 1.21 -13.35
C ASP A 103 8.78 1.23 -14.51
N LEU A 104 8.63 2.41 -15.09
CA LEU A 104 7.77 2.70 -16.22
C LEU A 104 8.69 3.25 -17.29
N ALA A 105 9.41 2.34 -17.96
CA ALA A 105 10.13 2.70 -19.17
C ALA A 105 9.09 2.83 -20.28
N VAL A 106 8.68 4.06 -20.57
CA VAL A 106 7.99 4.39 -21.82
C VAL A 106 9.05 5.02 -22.70
N ASP A 107 9.26 4.46 -23.88
CA ASP A 107 10.14 5.08 -24.87
C ASP A 107 9.37 6.24 -25.51
N ASP A 108 9.73 7.46 -25.15
CA ASP A 108 9.03 8.66 -25.60
C ASP A 108 9.18 8.85 -27.13
N ASP A 109 10.22 8.26 -27.75
CA ASP A 109 10.47 8.34 -29.19
C ASP A 109 9.56 7.40 -30.01
N ASP A 110 9.04 6.33 -29.39
CA ASP A 110 8.24 5.29 -30.05
C ASP A 110 6.71 5.46 -29.86
N VAL A 111 6.25 6.47 -29.11
CA VAL A 111 4.82 6.61 -28.76
C VAL A 111 4.21 7.95 -29.15
N VAL A 112 3.25 7.90 -30.08
CA VAL A 112 2.49 9.06 -30.57
C VAL A 112 1.65 9.75 -29.47
N ASP A 113 1.18 8.99 -28.46
CA ASP A 113 0.44 9.52 -27.31
C ASP A 113 1.03 9.00 -25.99
N LEU A 114 2.03 9.74 -25.50
CA LEU A 114 2.69 9.47 -24.22
C LEU A 114 1.69 9.36 -23.05
N ARG A 115 0.60 10.15 -23.05
CA ARG A 115 -0.40 10.11 -21.97
C ARG A 115 -1.11 8.76 -21.95
N MET A 116 -1.54 8.26 -23.11
CA MET A 116 -2.18 6.96 -23.20
C MET A 116 -1.22 5.83 -22.78
N ALA A 117 0.03 5.88 -23.24
CA ALA A 117 1.07 4.91 -22.89
C ALA A 117 1.33 4.88 -21.37
N LEU A 118 1.48 6.04 -20.75
CA LEU A 118 1.65 6.16 -19.30
C LEU A 118 0.45 5.59 -18.52
N ARG A 119 -0.79 5.87 -18.96
CA ARG A 119 -1.99 5.31 -18.33
C ARG A 119 -1.98 3.78 -18.36
N GLN A 120 -1.66 3.19 -19.51
CA GLN A 120 -1.57 1.73 -19.64
C GLN A 120 -0.41 1.14 -18.81
N GLY A 121 0.75 1.78 -18.83
CA GLY A 121 1.91 1.37 -18.02
C GLY A 121 1.60 1.39 -16.52
N LEU A 122 0.90 2.43 -16.04
CA LEU A 122 0.49 2.55 -14.64
C LEU A 122 -0.37 1.36 -14.17
N HIS A 123 -1.27 0.86 -15.01
CA HIS A 123 -2.05 -0.35 -14.70
C HIS A 123 -1.18 -1.61 -14.58
N HIS A 124 -0.19 -1.76 -15.46
CA HIS A 124 0.69 -2.94 -15.49
C HIS A 124 1.83 -2.88 -14.46
N ARG A 125 2.09 -1.71 -13.87
CA ARG A 125 3.15 -1.47 -12.86
C ARG A 125 3.13 -2.44 -11.68
N HIS A 126 1.95 -2.94 -11.30
CA HIS A 126 1.80 -3.89 -10.20
C HIS A 126 2.30 -5.31 -10.52
N TYR A 127 2.64 -5.57 -11.78
CA TYR A 127 2.92 -6.89 -12.33
C TYR A 127 4.28 -6.98 -13.03
N GLY A 128 5.14 -5.97 -12.88
CA GLY A 128 6.52 -5.99 -13.40
C GLY A 128 7.36 -7.16 -12.86
N GLN A 129 8.60 -7.26 -13.33
CA GLN A 129 9.52 -8.35 -12.95
C GLN A 129 9.72 -8.41 -11.43
N ALA A 130 9.68 -9.61 -10.85
CA ALA A 130 10.00 -9.80 -9.44
C ALA A 130 11.49 -9.57 -9.21
N VAL A 131 11.84 -8.91 -8.10
CA VAL A 131 13.23 -8.58 -7.74
C VAL A 131 13.60 -9.07 -6.34
N ARG A 132 12.61 -9.37 -5.49
CA ARG A 132 12.82 -9.86 -4.13
C ARG A 132 11.65 -10.72 -3.68
N LEU A 133 11.96 -11.82 -3.02
CA LEU A 133 10.98 -12.69 -2.38
C LEU A 133 11.22 -12.69 -0.87
N GLU A 134 10.19 -12.36 -0.10
CA GLU A 134 10.19 -12.46 1.36
C GLU A 134 9.28 -13.63 1.76
N VAL A 135 9.76 -14.54 2.61
CA VAL A 135 8.99 -15.66 3.17
C VAL A 135 9.10 -15.69 4.69
N SER A 136 8.15 -16.35 5.37
CA SER A 136 8.32 -16.66 6.79
C SER A 136 9.59 -17.48 7.02
N SER A 137 10.32 -17.23 8.11
CA SER A 137 11.49 -18.04 8.49
C SER A 137 11.18 -19.53 8.64
N SER A 138 9.94 -19.87 8.98
CA SER A 138 9.42 -21.24 9.07
C SER A 138 9.00 -21.86 7.72
N CYS A 139 9.18 -21.14 6.60
CA CYS A 139 8.90 -21.71 5.28
C CYS A 139 9.86 -22.87 5.03
N SER A 140 9.38 -23.98 4.49
CA SER A 140 10.28 -25.05 4.03
C SER A 140 11.16 -24.57 2.89
N VAL A 141 12.21 -25.35 2.60
CA VAL A 141 13.11 -25.09 1.47
C VAL A 141 12.37 -25.36 0.17
N GLU A 142 11.61 -26.44 0.11
CA GLU A 142 10.84 -26.89 -1.03
C GLU A 142 9.81 -25.83 -1.48
N LEU A 143 9.05 -25.24 -0.54
CA LEU A 143 8.09 -24.18 -0.89
C LEU A 143 8.78 -22.86 -1.28
N SER A 144 9.93 -22.54 -0.68
CA SER A 144 10.67 -21.33 -1.06
C SER A 144 11.32 -21.48 -2.43
N ASP A 145 11.83 -22.66 -2.76
CA ASP A 145 12.49 -22.95 -4.03
C ASP A 145 11.48 -22.96 -5.18
N LEU A 146 10.29 -23.54 -4.95
CA LEU A 146 9.17 -23.41 -5.88
C LEU A 146 8.83 -21.93 -6.14
N LEU A 147 8.73 -21.10 -5.09
CA LEU A 147 8.46 -19.67 -5.28
C LEU A 147 9.61 -18.98 -6.06
N LEU A 148 10.87 -19.30 -5.78
CA LEU A 148 12.02 -18.74 -6.50
C LEU A 148 11.97 -19.09 -7.99
N GLU A 149 11.70 -20.35 -8.32
CA GLU A 149 11.53 -20.82 -9.70
C GLU A 149 10.39 -20.08 -10.40
N GLN A 150 9.21 -20.01 -9.76
CA GLN A 150 8.02 -19.35 -10.33
C GLN A 150 8.24 -17.85 -10.59
N TYR A 151 9.09 -17.19 -9.79
CA TYR A 151 9.43 -15.78 -10.01
C TYR A 151 10.70 -15.56 -10.85
N GLY A 152 11.40 -16.62 -11.25
CA GLY A 152 12.70 -16.52 -11.93
C GLY A 152 13.74 -15.78 -11.09
N LEU A 153 13.71 -15.98 -9.77
CA LEU A 153 14.56 -15.28 -8.82
C LEU A 153 15.74 -16.16 -8.38
N PRO A 154 16.94 -15.58 -8.25
CA PRO A 154 18.08 -16.32 -7.73
C PRO A 154 18.01 -16.40 -6.19
N ALA A 155 18.73 -17.34 -5.59
CA ALA A 155 18.69 -17.59 -4.14
C ALA A 155 19.01 -16.34 -3.28
N GLN A 156 19.90 -15.45 -3.74
CA GLN A 156 20.21 -14.20 -3.04
C GLN A 156 19.04 -13.21 -2.94
N ALA A 157 18.00 -13.38 -3.77
CA ALA A 157 16.79 -12.56 -3.72
C ALA A 157 15.77 -13.09 -2.70
N LEU A 158 16.04 -14.22 -2.03
CA LEU A 158 15.20 -14.80 -0.97
C LEU A 158 15.56 -14.22 0.40
N PHE A 159 14.55 -13.69 1.08
CA PHE A 159 14.66 -13.16 2.44
C PHE A 159 13.73 -13.96 3.36
N ARG A 160 14.33 -14.67 4.32
CA ARG A 160 13.60 -15.42 5.36
C ARG A 160 13.41 -14.52 6.58
N VAL A 161 12.16 -14.16 6.87
CA VAL A 161 11.82 -13.15 7.89
C VAL A 161 11.37 -13.81 9.19
N LYS A 162 11.97 -13.42 10.31
CA LYS A 162 11.52 -13.78 11.66
C LYS A 162 10.31 -12.93 12.05
N GLY A 163 9.12 -13.30 11.56
CA GLY A 163 7.87 -12.57 11.78
C GLY A 163 7.08 -12.31 10.50
N PRO A 164 6.22 -11.28 10.44
CA PRO A 164 5.43 -10.97 9.26
C PRO A 164 6.30 -10.42 8.12
N VAL A 165 6.08 -10.90 6.89
CA VAL A 165 6.80 -10.48 5.66
C VAL A 165 6.54 -9.02 5.22
N ASN A 166 5.81 -8.24 6.01
CA ASN A 166 5.51 -6.83 5.71
C ASN A 166 5.29 -6.04 7.00
N LEU A 167 6.37 -5.78 7.73
CA LEU A 167 6.32 -5.14 9.04
C LEU A 167 5.70 -3.73 9.01
N VAL A 168 5.86 -3.00 7.89
CA VAL A 168 5.26 -1.66 7.68
C VAL A 168 3.74 -1.67 7.88
N ARG A 169 3.07 -2.80 7.62
CA ARG A 169 1.61 -2.91 7.85
C ARG A 169 1.23 -2.88 9.33
N GLN A 170 2.17 -3.07 10.24
CA GLN A 170 1.93 -2.88 11.68
C GLN A 170 1.78 -1.41 12.08
N MET A 171 2.14 -0.45 11.22
CA MET A 171 1.88 0.98 11.48
C MET A 171 0.40 1.26 11.72
N GLN A 172 -0.51 0.43 11.18
CA GLN A 172 -1.95 0.51 11.45
C GLN A 172 -2.28 0.38 12.95
N LEU A 173 -1.42 -0.23 13.77
CA LEU A 173 -1.61 -0.30 15.22
C LEU A 173 -1.68 1.07 15.86
N ILE A 174 -0.98 2.07 15.33
CA ILE A 174 -0.95 3.42 15.88
C ILE A 174 -2.39 3.98 15.91
N ASP A 175 -3.06 3.94 14.76
CA ASP A 175 -4.45 4.42 14.61
C ASP A 175 -5.46 3.49 15.30
N LEU A 176 -5.18 2.19 15.39
CA LEU A 176 -6.08 1.22 16.03
C LEU A 176 -6.05 1.29 17.56
N VAL A 177 -4.89 1.62 18.13
CA VAL A 177 -4.70 1.81 19.57
C VAL A 177 -5.26 3.17 19.99
N ASP A 178 -5.05 4.19 19.15
CA ASP A 178 -5.54 5.57 19.32
C ASP A 178 -5.43 6.06 20.76
N ASP A 179 -4.22 5.96 21.31
CA ASP A 179 -3.94 6.35 22.68
C ASP A 179 -3.07 7.62 22.69
N PRO A 180 -3.64 8.79 23.01
CA PRO A 180 -2.90 10.05 23.02
C PRO A 180 -1.65 10.02 23.91
N ALA A 181 -1.62 9.19 24.95
CA ALA A 181 -0.45 9.06 25.83
C ALA A 181 0.74 8.36 25.16
N LEU A 182 0.49 7.61 24.08
CA LEU A 182 1.51 6.91 23.28
C LEU A 182 1.91 7.68 22.00
N LEU A 183 1.33 8.85 21.78
CA LEU A 183 1.57 9.67 20.60
C LEU A 183 2.41 10.89 20.96
N PHE A 184 3.12 11.42 19.95
CA PHE A 184 3.68 12.76 20.07
C PHE A 184 2.56 13.79 20.27
N PRO A 185 2.79 14.86 21.05
CA PRO A 185 1.86 15.96 21.15
C PRO A 185 1.50 16.48 19.75
N LYS A 186 0.20 16.73 19.52
CA LYS A 186 -0.26 17.29 18.25
C LYS A 186 0.42 18.64 18.03
N TRP A 187 1.14 18.77 16.92
CA TRP A 187 1.70 20.03 16.48
C TRP A 187 0.68 20.78 15.62
N LYS A 188 0.29 21.99 16.04
CA LYS A 188 -0.53 22.89 15.22
C LYS A 188 0.39 23.98 14.65
N PRO A 189 0.59 24.05 13.33
CA PRO A 189 1.42 25.10 12.74
C PRO A 189 0.80 26.47 13.00
N ALA A 190 1.65 27.47 13.25
CA ALA A 190 1.22 28.86 13.36
C ALA A 190 1.00 29.45 11.96
N TRP A 191 0.21 30.52 11.85
CA TRP A 191 0.21 31.31 10.61
C TRP A 191 1.63 31.88 10.35
N PRO A 192 2.11 31.99 9.09
CA PRO A 192 3.43 32.52 8.82
C PRO A 192 3.65 33.90 9.47
N THR A 193 4.69 34.00 10.28
CA THR A 193 4.97 35.14 11.16
C THR A 193 5.26 36.44 10.40
N GLN A 194 5.79 36.32 9.18
CA GLN A 194 6.04 37.46 8.28
C GLN A 194 4.77 37.94 7.56
N LEU A 195 3.65 37.22 7.69
CA LEU A 195 2.37 37.57 7.09
C LEU A 195 1.37 38.05 8.15
N THR A 196 0.68 39.15 7.85
CA THR A 196 -0.50 39.57 8.59
C THR A 196 -1.75 38.86 8.02
N PRO A 197 -2.48 38.06 8.83
CA PRO A 197 -3.71 37.41 8.39
C PRO A 197 -4.74 38.42 7.84
N GLY A 198 -5.46 38.03 6.79
CA GLY A 198 -6.52 38.84 6.17
C GLY A 198 -6.02 40.07 5.39
N ARG A 199 -4.71 40.22 5.19
CA ARG A 199 -4.13 41.22 4.29
C ARG A 199 -3.65 40.53 3.01
N SER A 200 -3.72 41.26 1.89
CA SER A 200 -3.16 40.83 0.61
C SER A 200 -1.72 40.35 0.79
N ILE A 201 -1.47 39.10 0.44
CA ILE A 201 -0.14 38.48 0.50
C ILE A 201 0.73 39.08 -0.61
N MET A 202 0.18 39.27 -1.81
CA MET A 202 0.91 39.93 -2.90
C MET A 202 1.37 41.35 -2.55
N ALA A 203 0.54 42.13 -1.84
CA ALA A 203 0.93 43.46 -1.38
C ALA A 203 2.01 43.44 -0.30
N GLN A 204 2.04 42.40 0.54
CA GLN A 204 3.09 42.20 1.53
C GLN A 204 4.41 41.78 0.85
N MET A 205 4.36 40.88 -0.13
CA MET A 205 5.52 40.46 -0.93
C MET A 205 6.16 41.61 -1.72
N ARG A 206 5.38 42.61 -2.13
CA ARG A 206 5.93 43.83 -2.76
C ARG A 206 6.80 44.67 -1.81
N LYS A 207 6.65 44.52 -0.50
CA LYS A 207 7.41 45.30 0.50
C LYS A 207 8.70 44.61 0.91
N SER A 208 8.70 43.27 0.98
CA SER A 208 9.86 42.46 1.35
C SER A 208 9.64 41.01 0.94
N ASP A 209 10.74 40.27 0.81
CA ASP A 209 10.70 38.82 0.68
C ASP A 209 10.01 38.17 1.87
N ILE A 210 9.35 37.03 1.62
CA ILE A 210 8.60 36.28 2.62
C ILE A 210 9.12 34.84 2.69
N ILE A 211 9.48 34.41 3.89
CA ILE A 211 9.89 33.03 4.17
C ILE A 211 8.81 32.36 5.01
N ILE A 212 8.43 31.13 4.62
CA ILE A 212 7.52 30.26 5.36
C ILE A 212 8.27 28.98 5.74
N HIS A 213 8.48 28.76 7.04
CA HIS A 213 9.23 27.64 7.59
C HIS A 213 8.32 26.47 8.01
N GLN A 214 8.09 25.55 7.09
CA GLN A 214 7.31 24.33 7.36
C GLN A 214 8.14 23.29 8.14
N PRO A 215 7.54 22.47 9.01
CA PRO A 215 6.10 22.40 9.34
C PRO A 215 5.70 23.33 10.51
N PHE A 216 6.54 24.30 10.90
CA PHE A 216 6.27 25.18 12.04
C PHE A 216 5.23 26.26 11.70
N GLU A 217 5.32 26.78 10.48
CA GLU A 217 4.38 27.71 9.89
C GLU A 217 3.46 27.00 8.89
N SER A 218 2.21 27.45 8.81
CA SER A 218 1.15 26.80 8.05
C SER A 218 1.37 26.96 6.55
N PHE A 219 1.06 25.89 5.82
CA PHE A 219 1.00 25.95 4.36
C PHE A 219 -0.12 26.85 3.84
N ASP A 220 -1.09 27.19 4.69
CA ASP A 220 -2.22 28.05 4.35
C ASP A 220 -1.78 29.42 3.81
N GLY A 221 -0.59 29.93 4.18
CA GLY A 221 -0.04 31.14 3.58
C GLY A 221 0.21 31.01 2.07
N VAL A 222 0.64 29.83 1.61
CA VAL A 222 0.82 29.53 0.18
C VAL A 222 -0.53 29.36 -0.51
N LEU A 223 -1.49 28.71 0.16
CA LEU A 223 -2.85 28.53 -0.37
C LEU A 223 -3.58 29.87 -0.51
N GLU A 224 -3.46 30.77 0.46
CA GLU A 224 -4.04 32.11 0.39
C GLU A 224 -3.37 32.96 -0.70
N LEU A 225 -2.06 32.83 -0.93
CA LEU A 225 -1.40 33.52 -2.05
C LEU A 225 -1.95 33.04 -3.38
N LEU A 226 -2.09 31.72 -3.53
CA LEU A 226 -2.64 31.13 -4.74
C LEU A 226 -4.10 31.58 -4.92
N ARG A 227 -4.93 31.49 -3.88
CA ARG A 227 -6.32 31.95 -3.89
C ARG A 227 -6.45 33.43 -4.26
N GLU A 228 -5.59 34.29 -3.70
CA GLU A 228 -5.52 35.69 -4.09
C GLU A 228 -5.17 35.83 -5.58
N ALA A 229 -4.19 35.07 -6.07
CA ALA A 229 -3.78 35.11 -7.47
C ALA A 229 -4.86 34.69 -8.45
N VAL A 230 -5.62 33.64 -8.11
CA VAL A 230 -6.73 33.14 -8.94
C VAL A 230 -7.86 34.17 -9.07
N ASN A 231 -8.11 34.96 -8.03
CA ASN A 231 -9.22 35.90 -7.98
C ASN A 231 -8.85 37.34 -8.37
N ASP A 232 -7.57 37.65 -8.59
CA ASP A 232 -7.12 38.99 -8.95
C ASP A 232 -7.18 39.20 -10.48
N PRO A 233 -8.03 40.13 -10.99
CA PRO A 233 -8.15 40.38 -12.43
C PRO A 233 -6.86 40.95 -13.07
N GLN A 234 -5.88 41.38 -12.28
CA GLN A 234 -4.57 41.85 -12.76
C GLN A 234 -3.57 40.70 -12.96
N VAL A 235 -3.87 39.49 -12.50
CA VAL A 235 -3.01 38.32 -12.70
C VAL A 235 -3.24 37.74 -14.08
N LEU A 236 -2.22 37.83 -14.93
CA LEU A 236 -2.30 37.37 -16.32
C LEU A 236 -2.02 35.88 -16.50
N ALA A 237 -1.21 35.29 -15.62
CA ALA A 237 -0.82 33.89 -15.71
C ALA A 237 -0.31 33.36 -14.36
N ILE A 238 -0.63 32.11 -14.07
CA ILE A 238 -0.08 31.35 -12.94
C ILE A 238 0.70 30.16 -13.52
N LYS A 239 1.98 30.04 -13.15
CA LYS A 239 2.83 28.91 -13.55
C LYS A 239 3.36 28.22 -12.30
N GLN A 240 3.05 26.93 -12.15
CA GLN A 240 3.46 26.14 -11.00
C GLN A 240 3.91 24.74 -11.43
N THR A 241 5.03 24.29 -10.88
CA THR A 241 5.49 22.91 -11.06
C THR A 241 4.80 22.01 -10.06
N ILE A 242 4.13 20.97 -10.55
CA ILE A 242 3.46 19.97 -9.73
C ILE A 242 4.24 18.66 -9.86
N TYR A 243 4.79 18.19 -8.75
CA TYR A 243 5.51 16.92 -8.72
C TYR A 243 4.63 15.76 -8.21
N ARG A 244 3.97 15.94 -7.06
CA ARG A 244 3.02 14.99 -6.48
C ARG A 244 1.86 15.72 -5.85
N THR A 245 0.65 15.29 -6.17
CA THR A 245 -0.58 15.81 -5.57
C THR A 245 -1.16 14.78 -4.60
N GLY A 246 -1.75 15.27 -3.51
CA GLY A 246 -2.63 14.45 -2.68
C GLY A 246 -3.91 14.10 -3.44
N THR A 247 -4.66 13.12 -2.94
CA THR A 247 -5.97 12.74 -3.49
C THR A 247 -7.00 13.87 -3.42
N ASP A 248 -6.92 14.73 -2.39
CA ASP A 248 -7.70 15.96 -2.27
C ASP A 248 -6.73 17.15 -2.20
N SER A 249 -6.39 17.72 -3.36
CA SER A 249 -5.41 18.82 -3.45
C SER A 249 -6.12 20.14 -3.69
N GLU A 250 -6.24 20.96 -2.65
CA GLU A 250 -6.77 22.32 -2.75
C GLU A 250 -6.02 23.18 -3.78
N ILE A 251 -4.70 22.99 -3.91
CA ILE A 251 -3.90 23.60 -4.98
C ILE A 251 -4.48 23.26 -6.36
N MET A 252 -4.81 21.99 -6.62
CA MET A 252 -5.33 21.57 -7.92
C MET A 252 -6.70 22.18 -8.21
N ASN A 253 -7.55 22.32 -7.18
CA ASN A 253 -8.85 22.96 -7.33
C ASN A 253 -8.66 24.45 -7.68
N LEU A 254 -7.82 25.17 -6.93
CA LEU A 254 -7.52 26.58 -7.20
C LEU A 254 -6.90 26.79 -8.59
N LEU A 255 -5.96 25.94 -8.99
CA LEU A 255 -5.36 26.01 -10.33
C LEU A 255 -6.37 25.69 -11.44
N ALA A 256 -7.36 24.83 -11.18
CA ALA A 256 -8.42 24.55 -12.14
C ALA A 256 -9.42 25.70 -12.27
N GLU A 257 -9.68 26.44 -11.17
CA GLU A 257 -10.51 27.65 -11.18
C GLU A 257 -9.85 28.81 -11.94
N ALA A 258 -8.51 28.81 -12.04
CA ALA A 258 -7.73 29.84 -12.73
C ALA A 258 -7.72 29.70 -14.26
N VAL A 259 -8.31 28.63 -14.81
CA VAL A 259 -8.36 28.30 -16.25
C VAL A 259 -9.71 28.71 -16.82
#